data_AF-A0A089IV34-F1
#
_entry.id   AF-A0A089IV34-F1
#
_cell.length_a   1.000
_cell.length_b   1.000
_cell.length_c   1.000
_cell.angle_alpha   90.00
_cell.angle_beta   90.00
_cell.angle_gamma   90.00
#
_symmetry.space_group_name_H-M   'P 1'
#
loop_
_entity.id
_entity.type
_entity.pdbx_description
1 polymer ?
#
loop_
_entity_poly.entity_id
_entity_poly.type
_entity_poly.pdbx_seq_one_letter_code
_entity_poly.pdbx_strand_id
1 'polypeptide(L)'
;MNTHHQLGVNTANTNKSVEKLFSSFRINCADCNASGVTGAAASTVDGINISLQTTADAAIQTINTAIETVSGERSKLGAYQNRLDHTINNLGTFLENLSAAESRIRDVDMAKEMMNQTKNNIHSQAAQAMLAQVNQQPQAILQLLREFLNGYKL
;
A
#
# COMPACT_ATOMS: atom_id res chain seq x y z
N MET A 1 4.00 43.01 -26.61
CA MET A 1 4.92 42.82 -27.76
C MET A 1 5.87 41.61 -27.60
N ASN A 2 5.63 40.67 -26.67
CA ASN A 2 6.61 39.63 -26.34
C ASN A 2 6.11 38.18 -26.51
N THR A 3 4.88 37.97 -26.95
CA THR A 3 4.31 36.62 -27.15
C THR A 3 4.17 36.25 -28.62
N HIS A 4 3.85 37.20 -29.49
CA HIS A 4 3.73 36.96 -30.92
C HIS A 4 5.10 36.77 -31.62
N HIS A 5 6.14 37.47 -31.12
CA HIS A 5 7.52 37.25 -31.57
C HIS A 5 8.07 35.93 -31.02
N GLN A 6 7.78 35.60 -29.75
CA GLN A 6 8.19 34.34 -29.11
C GLN A 6 7.53 33.12 -29.77
N LEU A 7 6.26 33.23 -30.18
CA LEU A 7 5.56 32.15 -30.88
C LEU A 7 6.11 31.99 -32.31
N GLY A 8 6.43 33.09 -33.01
CA GLY A 8 7.07 33.05 -34.33
C GLY A 8 8.47 32.42 -34.30
N VAL A 9 9.28 32.72 -33.26
CA VAL A 9 10.60 32.11 -33.05
C VAL A 9 10.46 30.61 -32.72
N ASN A 10 9.46 30.22 -31.92
CA ASN A 10 9.20 28.81 -31.62
C ASN A 10 8.71 28.02 -32.84
N THR A 11 7.86 28.59 -33.70
CA THR A 11 7.43 27.98 -34.96
C THR A 11 8.57 27.88 -35.98
N ALA A 12 9.46 28.89 -36.06
CA ALA A 12 10.64 28.83 -36.93
C ALA A 12 11.65 27.78 -36.47
N ASN A 13 11.83 27.61 -35.16
CA ASN A 13 12.72 26.60 -34.58
C ASN A 13 12.16 25.18 -34.77
N THR A 14 10.85 24.98 -34.63
CA THR A 14 10.21 23.69 -34.90
C THR A 14 10.32 23.32 -36.39
N ASN A 15 10.11 24.26 -37.32
CA ASN A 15 10.29 23.99 -38.76
C ASN A 15 11.74 23.67 -39.12
N LYS A 16 12.74 24.35 -38.52
CA LYS A 16 14.17 24.00 -38.73
C LYS A 16 14.52 22.62 -38.18
N SER A 17 13.94 22.22 -37.04
CA SER A 17 14.12 20.87 -36.48
C SER A 17 13.47 19.81 -37.37
N VAL A 18 12.32 20.11 -37.95
CA VAL A 18 11.61 19.24 -38.90
C VAL A 18 12.39 19.10 -40.21
N GLU A 19 12.93 20.19 -40.77
CA GLU A 19 13.83 20.16 -41.94
C GLU A 19 15.10 19.34 -41.68
N LYS A 20 15.71 19.47 -40.49
CA LYS A 20 16.85 18.62 -40.11
C LYS A 20 16.47 17.15 -39.95
N LEU A 21 15.30 16.84 -39.38
CA LEU A 21 14.79 15.45 -39.25
C LEU A 21 14.50 14.83 -40.62
N PHE A 22 13.90 15.59 -41.55
CA PHE A 22 13.67 15.13 -42.92
C PHE A 22 14.96 14.99 -43.73
N SER A 23 15.92 15.90 -43.54
CA SER A 23 17.26 15.80 -44.13
C SER A 23 18.03 14.57 -43.59
N SER A 24 17.86 14.21 -42.31
CA SER A 24 18.42 12.97 -41.76
C SER A 24 17.69 11.69 -42.18
N PHE A 25 16.43 11.79 -42.62
CA PHE A 25 15.64 10.63 -43.09
C PHE A 25 15.77 10.39 -44.60
N ARG A 26 16.06 11.43 -45.39
CA ARG A 26 16.40 11.25 -46.80
C ARG A 26 17.86 10.84 -46.91
N ILE A 27 18.09 9.66 -47.47
CA ILE A 27 19.38 9.26 -48.00
C ILE A 27 19.82 10.37 -48.97
N ASN A 28 20.78 11.20 -48.54
CA ASN A 28 21.48 12.09 -49.44
C ASN A 28 22.29 11.20 -50.36
N CYS A 29 21.87 11.11 -51.61
CA CYS A 29 22.73 10.58 -52.65
C CYS A 29 22.79 11.52 -53.84
N ALA A 30 23.75 12.45 -53.78
CA ALA A 30 24.28 13.07 -54.99
C ALA A 30 25.10 12.08 -55.83
N ASP A 31 25.55 10.96 -55.24
CA ASP A 31 26.32 9.89 -55.89
C ASP A 31 25.63 8.50 -55.78
N CYS A 32 24.29 8.43 -55.94
CA CYS A 32 23.64 7.14 -56.25
C CYS A 32 24.01 6.72 -57.69
N ASN A 33 25.28 6.40 -57.94
CA ASN A 33 25.68 5.73 -59.16
C ASN A 33 25.07 4.33 -59.17
N ALA A 34 24.47 3.99 -60.30
CA ALA A 34 23.67 2.80 -60.50
C ALA A 34 24.52 1.51 -60.42
N SER A 35 24.64 0.93 -59.22
CA SER A 35 24.83 -0.51 -59.00
C SER A 35 24.89 -0.79 -57.49
N GLY A 36 23.78 -1.24 -56.90
CA GLY A 36 23.78 -1.63 -55.49
C GLY A 36 22.52 -1.37 -54.67
N VAL A 37 21.41 -0.93 -55.30
CA VAL A 37 20.09 -1.02 -54.65
C VAL A 37 19.53 -2.42 -54.91
N THR A 38 19.99 -3.37 -54.12
CA THR A 38 19.23 -4.61 -53.85
C THR A 38 19.08 -4.73 -52.35
N GLY A 39 17.85 -4.47 -51.86
CA GLY A 39 17.45 -4.91 -50.52
C GLY A 39 17.21 -3.83 -49.47
N ALA A 40 16.54 -2.74 -49.82
CA ALA A 40 15.73 -2.00 -48.84
C ALA A 40 14.29 -2.48 -48.94
N ALA A 41 13.96 -3.58 -48.26
CA ALA A 41 12.60 -3.88 -47.85
C ALA A 41 12.65 -4.39 -46.41
N ALA A 42 11.91 -3.72 -45.55
CA ALA A 42 11.69 -4.08 -44.17
C ALA A 42 11.37 -5.57 -44.01
N SER A 43 12.17 -6.29 -43.22
CA SER A 43 11.73 -7.51 -42.56
C SER A 43 12.31 -7.53 -41.15
N THR A 44 11.42 -7.36 -40.18
CA THR A 44 11.68 -7.42 -38.74
C THR A 44 11.93 -8.84 -38.22
N VAL A 45 12.07 -9.85 -39.08
CA VAL A 45 12.43 -11.23 -38.69
C VAL A 45 13.21 -11.93 -39.80
N ASP A 46 14.19 -11.27 -40.40
CA ASP A 46 15.25 -11.98 -41.13
C ASP A 46 16.58 -11.65 -40.48
N GLY A 47 17.35 -12.71 -40.22
CA GLY A 47 18.51 -12.69 -39.33
C GLY A 47 19.44 -11.50 -39.56
N ILE A 48 19.90 -10.95 -38.44
CA ILE A 48 20.93 -9.93 -38.38
C ILE A 48 22.10 -10.36 -39.27
N ASN A 49 22.29 -9.71 -40.41
CA ASN A 49 23.30 -10.08 -41.39
C ASN A 49 24.64 -9.42 -41.03
N ILE A 50 25.61 -10.22 -40.57
CA ILE A 50 26.93 -9.77 -40.09
C ILE A 50 28.00 -9.94 -41.21
N SER A 51 27.62 -10.25 -42.45
CA SER A 51 28.57 -10.59 -43.50
C SER A 51 29.35 -9.39 -44.05
N LEU A 52 28.84 -8.16 -43.91
CA LEU A 52 29.55 -6.93 -44.28
C LEU A 52 29.73 -6.02 -43.05
N GLN A 53 30.82 -5.25 -43.01
CA GLN A 53 31.11 -4.33 -41.91
C GLN A 53 29.97 -3.34 -41.67
N THR A 54 29.39 -2.78 -42.73
CA THR A 54 28.30 -1.79 -42.64
C THR A 54 26.99 -2.41 -42.12
N THR A 55 26.70 -3.67 -42.47
CA THR A 55 25.52 -4.38 -41.97
C THR A 55 25.72 -4.86 -40.53
N ALA A 56 26.95 -5.19 -40.16
CA ALA A 56 27.35 -5.49 -38.78
C ALA A 56 27.24 -4.26 -37.85
N ASP A 57 27.58 -3.06 -38.32
CA ASP A 57 27.45 -1.84 -37.51
C ASP A 57 25.96 -1.50 -37.27
N ALA A 58 25.11 -1.62 -38.30
CA ALA A 58 23.66 -1.41 -38.18
C ALA A 58 22.98 -2.47 -37.27
N ALA A 59 23.46 -3.71 -37.34
CA ALA A 59 23.08 -4.79 -36.46
C ALA A 59 23.37 -4.49 -34.98
N ILE A 60 24.61 -4.06 -34.69
CA ILE A 60 25.04 -3.68 -33.33
C ILE A 60 24.18 -2.54 -32.80
N GLN A 61 23.89 -1.52 -33.63
CA GLN A 61 23.03 -0.41 -33.23
C GLN A 61 21.62 -0.88 -32.87
N THR A 62 21.03 -1.77 -33.68
CA THR A 62 19.70 -2.34 -33.41
C THR A 62 19.67 -3.13 -32.09
N ILE A 63 20.70 -3.95 -31.85
CA ILE A 63 20.84 -4.70 -30.59
C ILE A 63 21.00 -3.74 -29.41
N ASN A 64 21.82 -2.69 -29.53
CA ASN A 64 22.02 -1.71 -28.46
C ASN A 64 20.70 -1.02 -28.09
N THR A 65 19.91 -0.59 -29.08
CA THR A 65 18.59 0.00 -28.82
C THR A 65 17.63 -1.00 -28.15
N ALA A 66 17.67 -2.28 -28.56
CA ALA A 66 16.88 -3.32 -27.91
C ALA A 66 17.32 -3.54 -26.45
N ILE A 67 18.63 -3.55 -26.18
CA ILE A 67 19.19 -3.67 -24.82
C ILE A 67 18.79 -2.47 -23.96
N GLU A 68 18.85 -1.25 -24.49
CA GLU A 68 18.42 -0.04 -23.78
C GLU A 68 16.93 -0.11 -23.43
N THR A 69 16.10 -0.58 -24.36
CA THR A 69 14.65 -0.75 -24.13
C THR A 69 14.38 -1.77 -23.03
N VAL A 70 15.00 -2.96 -23.10
CA VAL A 70 14.88 -4.01 -22.07
C VAL A 70 15.40 -3.52 -20.72
N SER A 71 16.52 -2.79 -20.70
CA SER A 71 17.08 -2.23 -19.48
C SER A 71 16.14 -1.19 -18.86
N GLY A 72 15.53 -0.34 -19.68
CA GLY A 72 14.51 0.62 -19.24
C GLY A 72 13.30 -0.06 -18.60
N GLU A 73 12.78 -1.12 -19.23
CA GLU A 73 11.68 -1.91 -18.65
C GLU A 73 12.09 -2.61 -17.33
N ARG A 74 13.32 -3.16 -17.25
CA ARG A 74 13.85 -3.73 -16.00
C ARG A 74 13.98 -2.69 -14.89
N SER A 75 14.41 -1.46 -15.21
CA SER A 75 14.44 -0.36 -14.25
C SER A 75 13.05 0.00 -13.73
N LYS A 76 12.02 0.02 -14.58
CA LYS A 76 10.62 0.22 -14.15
C LYS A 76 10.16 -0.89 -13.22
N LEU A 77 10.48 -2.16 -13.53
CA LEU A 77 10.16 -3.30 -12.66
C LEU A 77 10.85 -3.17 -11.30
N GLY A 78 12.12 -2.77 -11.26
CA GLY A 78 12.81 -2.49 -9.99
C GLY A 78 12.15 -1.38 -9.17
N ALA A 79 11.67 -0.31 -9.83
CA ALA A 79 10.91 0.73 -9.16
C ALA A 79 9.56 0.21 -8.60
N TYR A 80 8.86 -0.65 -9.33
CA TYR A 80 7.65 -1.30 -8.84
C TYR A 80 7.93 -2.23 -7.65
N GLN A 81 9.03 -2.99 -7.68
CA GLN A 81 9.45 -3.82 -6.54
C GLN A 81 9.67 -2.96 -5.29
N ASN A 82 10.43 -1.87 -5.39
CA ASN A 82 10.63 -0.96 -4.24
C ASN A 82 9.30 -0.42 -3.68
N ARG A 83 8.34 -0.07 -4.56
CA ARG A 83 7.02 0.36 -4.11
C ARG A 83 6.24 -0.74 -3.41
N LEU A 84 6.31 -1.98 -3.92
CA LEU A 84 5.67 -3.14 -3.28
C LEU A 84 6.30 -3.40 -1.91
N ASP A 85 7.62 -3.38 -1.79
CA ASP A 85 8.31 -3.57 -0.50
C ASP A 85 7.94 -2.49 0.52
N HIS A 86 7.90 -1.22 0.11
CA HIS A 86 7.43 -0.14 0.99
C HIS A 86 5.96 -0.33 1.39
N THR A 87 5.11 -0.77 0.46
CA THR A 87 3.69 -1.03 0.75
C THR A 87 3.54 -2.19 1.72
N ILE A 88 4.30 -3.27 1.55
CA ILE A 88 4.31 -4.44 2.43
C ILE A 88 4.76 -4.03 3.84
N ASN A 89 5.86 -3.29 3.96
CA ASN A 89 6.35 -2.83 5.25
C ASN A 89 5.33 -1.92 5.96
N ASN A 90 4.74 -0.97 5.23
CA ASN A 90 3.70 -0.09 5.78
C ASN A 90 2.45 -0.88 6.22
N LEU A 91 2.00 -1.84 5.40
CA LEU A 91 0.89 -2.72 5.75
C LEU A 91 1.23 -3.60 6.96
N GLY A 92 2.46 -4.10 7.08
CA GLY A 92 2.93 -4.86 8.24
C GLY A 92 2.80 -4.05 9.53
N THR A 93 3.29 -2.81 9.54
CA THR A 93 3.13 -1.89 10.68
C THR A 93 1.66 -1.56 10.95
N PHE A 94 0.85 -1.36 9.90
CA PHE A 94 -0.58 -1.11 10.06
C PHE A 94 -1.31 -2.31 10.68
N LEU A 95 -0.97 -3.54 10.27
CA LEU A 95 -1.52 -4.77 10.83
C LEU A 95 -1.13 -4.96 12.30
N GLU A 96 0.12 -4.66 12.66
CA GLU A 96 0.58 -4.70 14.06
C GLU A 96 -0.21 -3.71 14.93
N ASN A 97 -0.38 -2.48 14.47
CA ASN A 97 -1.17 -1.46 15.16
C ASN A 97 -2.64 -1.85 15.30
N LEU A 98 -3.24 -2.43 14.25
CA LEU A 98 -4.63 -2.86 14.25
C LEU A 98 -4.85 -4.06 15.17
N SER A 99 -3.96 -5.05 15.14
CA SER A 99 -3.97 -6.20 16.06
C SER A 99 -3.86 -5.75 17.52
N ALA A 100 -2.95 -4.81 17.82
CA ALA A 100 -2.82 -4.24 19.16
C ALA A 100 -4.09 -3.48 19.59
N ALA A 101 -4.71 -2.73 18.68
CA ALA A 101 -5.97 -2.04 18.95
C ALA A 101 -7.12 -3.04 19.18
N GLU A 102 -7.20 -4.11 18.39
CA GLU A 102 -8.20 -5.16 18.52
C GLU A 102 -8.05 -5.91 19.86
N SER A 103 -6.82 -6.26 20.26
CA SER A 103 -6.57 -6.85 21.58
C SER A 103 -7.05 -5.93 22.69
N ARG A 104 -6.72 -4.63 22.63
CA ARG A 104 -7.19 -3.66 23.64
C ARG A 104 -8.70 -3.58 23.70
N ILE A 105 -9.40 -3.57 22.57
CA ILE A 105 -10.87 -3.53 22.55
C ILE A 105 -11.44 -4.82 23.16
N ARG A 106 -10.96 -5.99 22.72
CA ARG A 106 -11.41 -7.29 23.26
C ARG A 106 -11.16 -7.42 24.76
N ASP A 107 -9.97 -7.02 25.23
CA ASP A 107 -9.58 -7.13 26.63
C ASP A 107 -10.36 -6.14 27.50
N VAL A 108 -10.63 -4.92 27.02
CA VAL A 108 -11.47 -3.93 27.72
C VAL A 108 -12.91 -4.41 27.84
N ASP A 109 -13.47 -4.96 26.76
CA ASP A 109 -14.85 -5.48 26.76
C ASP A 109 -14.98 -6.73 27.64
N MET A 110 -13.99 -7.65 27.59
CA MET A 110 -13.97 -8.83 28.47
C MET A 110 -13.78 -8.44 29.93
N ALA A 111 -12.89 -7.50 30.25
CA ALA A 111 -12.72 -6.99 31.60
C ALA A 111 -14.00 -6.34 32.12
N LYS A 112 -14.70 -5.56 31.29
CA LYS A 112 -15.98 -4.94 31.65
C LYS A 112 -17.05 -5.98 31.97
N GLU A 113 -17.16 -7.04 31.16
CA GLU A 113 -18.11 -8.12 31.41
C GLU A 113 -17.75 -8.92 32.67
N MET A 114 -16.47 -9.24 32.87
CA MET A 114 -15.97 -9.90 34.08
C MET A 114 -16.24 -9.08 35.34
N MET A 115 -16.07 -7.75 35.28
CA MET A 115 -16.40 -6.85 36.39
C MET A 115 -17.90 -6.80 36.66
N ASN A 116 -18.74 -6.75 35.61
CA ASN A 116 -20.18 -6.82 35.75
C ASN A 116 -20.63 -8.16 36.36
N GLN A 117 -20.08 -9.28 35.89
CA GLN A 117 -20.35 -10.61 36.42
C GLN A 117 -19.91 -10.71 37.89
N THR A 118 -18.73 -10.18 38.24
CA THR A 118 -18.25 -10.13 39.63
C THR A 118 -19.15 -9.25 40.50
N LYS A 119 -19.56 -8.08 40.02
CA LYS A 119 -20.50 -7.19 40.71
C LYS A 119 -21.82 -7.90 40.99
N ASN A 120 -22.36 -8.63 40.01
CA ASN A 120 -23.62 -9.38 40.15
C ASN A 120 -23.47 -10.56 41.13
N ASN A 121 -22.33 -11.26 41.13
CA ASN A 121 -22.01 -12.30 42.10
C ASN A 121 -21.92 -11.73 43.53
N ILE A 122 -21.22 -10.61 43.72
CA ILE A 122 -21.13 -9.93 45.02
C ILE A 122 -22.51 -9.45 45.47
N HIS A 123 -23.33 -8.89 44.57
CA HIS A 123 -24.69 -8.48 44.90
C HIS A 123 -25.56 -9.67 45.34
N SER A 124 -25.42 -10.81 44.68
CA SER A 124 -26.19 -12.02 45.02
C SER A 124 -25.75 -12.60 46.37
N GLN A 125 -24.44 -12.63 46.65
CA GLN A 125 -23.90 -13.03 47.96
C GLN A 125 -24.29 -12.04 49.06
N ALA A 126 -24.25 -10.73 48.78
CA ALA A 126 -24.67 -9.69 49.70
C ALA A 126 -26.17 -9.76 50.00
N ALA A 127 -27.01 -10.03 48.99
CA ALA A 127 -28.45 -10.23 49.19
C ALA A 127 -28.72 -11.45 50.09
N GLN A 128 -27.99 -12.55 49.92
CA GLN A 128 -28.10 -13.74 50.78
C GLN A 128 -27.63 -13.45 52.22
N ALA A 129 -26.49 -12.78 52.39
CA ALA A 129 -25.98 -12.40 53.70
C ALA A 129 -26.88 -11.37 54.40
N MET A 130 -27.42 -10.38 53.67
CA MET A 130 -28.41 -9.44 54.18
C MET A 130 -29.70 -10.13 54.59
N LEU A 131 -30.22 -11.07 53.79
CA LEU A 131 -31.40 -11.84 54.16
C LEU A 131 -31.16 -12.64 55.45
N ALA A 132 -29.99 -13.26 55.61
CA ALA A 132 -29.63 -13.94 56.84
C ALA A 132 -29.58 -12.98 58.04
N GLN A 133 -28.98 -11.79 57.89
CA GLN A 133 -28.89 -10.78 58.94
C GLN A 133 -30.26 -10.18 59.31
N VAL A 134 -31.09 -9.86 58.32
CA VAL A 134 -32.46 -9.32 58.50
C VAL A 134 -33.37 -10.35 59.18
N ASN A 135 -33.14 -11.65 58.99
CA ASN A 135 -33.89 -12.68 59.71
C ASN A 135 -33.44 -12.84 61.17
N GLN A 136 -32.19 -12.52 61.51
CA GLN A 136 -31.69 -12.61 62.89
C GLN A 136 -32.06 -11.39 63.74
N GLN A 137 -32.22 -10.21 63.13
CA GLN A 137 -32.50 -8.97 63.85
C GLN A 137 -33.85 -8.97 64.62
N PRO A 138 -34.97 -9.48 64.08
CA PRO A 138 -36.24 -9.61 64.80
C PRO A 138 -36.16 -10.59 65.97
N GLN A 139 -35.36 -11.66 65.85
CA GLN A 139 -35.22 -12.67 66.89
C GLN A 139 -34.47 -12.12 68.11
N ALA A 140 -33.48 -11.26 67.89
CA ALA A 140 -32.80 -10.55 68.97
C ALA A 140 -33.77 -9.62 69.74
N ILE A 141 -34.69 -8.96 69.03
CA ILE A 141 -35.72 -8.12 69.66
C ILE A 141 -36.74 -8.97 70.44
N LEU A 142 -37.11 -10.15 69.93
CA LEU A 142 -37.99 -11.07 70.65
C LEU A 142 -37.33 -11.69 71.90
N GLN A 143 -36.00 -11.88 71.89
CA GLN A 143 -35.25 -12.27 73.08
C GLN A 143 -35.27 -11.14 74.13
N LEU A 144 -35.04 -9.90 73.71
CA LEU A 144 -35.12 -8.73 74.60
C LEU A 144 -36.54 -8.55 75.18
N LEU A 145 -37.60 -8.73 74.37
CA LEU A 145 -38.98 -8.67 74.85
C LEU A 145 -39.30 -9.79 75.85
N ARG A 146 -38.77 -11.00 75.65
CA ARG A 146 -38.90 -12.11 76.62
C ARG A 146 -38.13 -11.86 77.92
N GLU A 147 -36.93 -11.28 77.84
CA GLU A 147 -36.13 -10.91 79.02
C GLU A 147 -36.84 -9.83 79.85
N PHE A 148 -37.35 -8.77 79.20
CA PHE A 148 -38.10 -7.71 79.87
C PHE A 148 -39.41 -8.22 80.50
N LEU A 149 -40.10 -9.20 79.90
CA LEU A 149 -41.34 -9.78 80.45
C LEU A 149 -41.09 -10.76 81.62
N ASN A 150 -39.95 -11.46 81.65
CA ASN A 150 -39.60 -12.36 82.76
C ASN A 150 -39.02 -11.64 83.98
N GLY A 151 -38.47 -10.43 83.81
CA GLY A 151 -38.00 -9.60 84.92
C GLY A 151 -39.09 -9.00 85.80
N TYR A 152 -40.37 -9.01 85.38
CA TYR A 152 -41.51 -8.42 86.11
C TYR A 152 -42.25 -9.42 87.03
N LYS A 153 -41.69 -10.62 87.28
CA LYS A 153 -42.35 -11.73 87.99
C LYS A 153 -41.75 -12.11 89.35
N LEU A 154 -40.93 -11.26 89.96
CA LEU A 154 -40.61 -11.31 91.40
C LEU A 154 -41.17 -10.08 92.10
#